data_AF-A0A8J8F943-F1
#
_entry.id   AF-A0A8J8F943-F1
#
_cell.length_a   1.000
_cell.length_b   1.000
_cell.length_c   1.000
_cell.angle_alpha   90.00
_cell.angle_beta   90.00
_cell.angle_gamma   90.00
#
_symmetry.space_group_name_H-M   'P 1'
#
loop_
_entity.id
_entity.type
_entity.pdbx_description
1 polymer ?
#
loop_
_entity_poly.entity_id
_entity_poly.type
_entity_poly.pdbx_seq_one_letter_code
_entity_poly.pdbx_strand_id
1 'polypeptide(L)'
;MTLSDEARERLADVVELQPTKNAELQERWGLESGSEVHGYLEDELGDYYFRDDNSLIRATAEAADLVDVEPGVESDPDDGTPSRIRVPELQALIVDVLAGPDEESESVVSVLHKLRNAHDVDPDSEDVRSGLQSLRRKGVVEIEYRTVPTFRLAVDRDELEVSTTD
;
A
#
# COMPACT_ATOMS: atom_id res chain seq x y z
N MET A 1 -9.95 28.69 -9.61
CA MET A 1 -9.17 28.60 -10.87
C MET A 1 -9.55 27.28 -11.53
N THR A 2 -9.53 27.19 -12.85
CA THR A 2 -9.74 25.89 -13.54
C THR A 2 -8.42 25.13 -13.55
N LEU A 3 -8.41 23.90 -13.04
CA LEU A 3 -7.23 23.02 -13.07
C LEU A 3 -6.77 22.80 -14.52
N SER A 4 -5.47 22.61 -14.70
CA SER A 4 -4.92 22.08 -15.95
C SER A 4 -5.35 20.61 -16.14
N ASP A 5 -5.24 20.10 -17.36
CA ASP A 5 -5.54 18.69 -17.64
C ASP A 5 -4.66 17.75 -16.81
N GLU A 6 -3.35 18.04 -16.72
CA GLU A 6 -2.41 17.28 -15.88
C GLU A 6 -2.78 17.33 -14.39
N ALA A 7 -3.17 18.50 -13.88
CA ALA A 7 -3.60 18.64 -12.49
C ALA A 7 -4.90 17.88 -12.22
N ARG A 8 -5.81 17.81 -13.20
CA ARG A 8 -7.04 17.03 -13.10
C ARG A 8 -6.75 15.52 -13.09
N GLU A 9 -5.83 15.04 -13.93
CA GLU A 9 -5.39 13.64 -13.94
C GLU A 9 -4.69 13.26 -12.62
N ARG A 10 -3.78 14.09 -12.13
CA ARG A 10 -3.13 13.87 -10.82
C ARG A 10 -4.11 13.93 -9.66
N LEU A 11 -5.10 14.82 -9.71
CA LEU A 11 -6.15 14.86 -8.70
C LEU A 11 -6.99 13.59 -8.70
N ALA A 12 -7.27 13.01 -9.88
CA ALA A 12 -7.93 11.72 -9.99
C ALA A 12 -7.13 10.61 -9.30
N ASP A 13 -5.81 10.58 -9.47
CA ASP A 13 -4.95 9.63 -8.77
C ASP A 13 -5.00 9.80 -7.25
N VAL A 14 -5.02 11.05 -6.75
CA VAL A 14 -5.16 11.32 -5.31
C VAL A 14 -6.50 10.80 -4.79
N VAL A 15 -7.58 11.02 -5.53
CA VAL A 15 -8.93 10.57 -5.15
C VAL A 15 -9.02 9.04 -5.16
N GLU A 16 -8.45 8.39 -6.17
CA GLU A 16 -8.47 6.93 -6.34
C GLU A 16 -7.61 6.21 -5.29
N LEU A 17 -6.43 6.76 -4.97
CA LEU A 17 -5.46 6.08 -4.10
C LEU A 17 -5.65 6.39 -2.61
N GLN A 18 -6.44 7.41 -2.26
CA GLN A 18 -6.61 7.80 -0.86
C GLN A 18 -7.12 6.65 0.02
N PRO A 19 -6.64 6.57 1.29
CA PRO A 19 -5.57 7.36 1.88
C PRO A 19 -4.18 6.93 1.37
N THR A 20 -3.39 7.88 0.85
CA THR A 20 -2.10 7.58 0.20
C THR A 20 -0.91 8.36 0.79
N LYS A 21 0.30 8.17 0.26
CA LYS A 21 1.55 8.80 0.68
C LYS A 21 2.30 9.39 -0.52
N ASN A 22 3.19 10.35 -0.25
CA ASN A 22 3.99 10.98 -1.31
C ASN A 22 4.79 9.97 -2.12
N ALA A 23 5.33 8.92 -1.50
CA ALA A 23 6.11 7.91 -2.22
C ALA A 23 5.29 7.14 -3.27
N GLU A 24 4.01 6.88 -2.98
CA GLU A 24 3.11 6.15 -3.89
C GLU A 24 2.71 7.04 -5.09
N LEU A 25 2.42 8.33 -4.82
CA LEU A 25 2.18 9.32 -5.88
C LEU A 25 3.44 9.63 -6.68
N GLN A 26 4.60 9.69 -6.03
CA GLN A 26 5.90 9.90 -6.68
C GLN A 26 6.15 8.83 -7.74
N GLU A 27 5.93 7.56 -7.37
CA GLU A 27 6.08 6.43 -8.27
C GLU A 27 5.07 6.51 -9.43
N ARG A 28 3.80 6.75 -9.13
CA ARG A 28 2.74 6.86 -10.16
C ARG A 28 2.96 8.02 -11.13
N TRP A 29 3.49 9.14 -10.66
CA TRP A 29 3.71 10.34 -11.46
C TRP A 29 5.12 10.43 -12.06
N GLY A 30 6.00 9.49 -11.74
CA GLY A 30 7.39 9.48 -12.23
C GLY A 30 8.22 10.67 -11.74
N LEU A 31 7.95 11.17 -10.52
CA LEU A 31 8.68 12.32 -9.96
C LEU A 31 9.97 11.90 -9.23
N GLU A 32 10.91 12.83 -9.10
CA GLU A 32 12.25 12.52 -8.59
C GLU A 32 12.25 12.36 -7.07
N SER A 33 11.29 12.96 -6.37
CA SER A 33 11.22 12.89 -4.91
C SER A 33 9.83 13.13 -4.34
N GLY A 34 9.61 12.63 -3.12
CA GLY A 34 8.39 12.92 -2.36
C GLY A 34 8.24 14.40 -1.97
N SER A 35 9.32 15.18 -1.98
CA SER A 35 9.27 16.64 -1.78
C SER A 35 8.70 17.36 -3.00
N GLU A 36 9.01 16.86 -4.20
CA GLU A 36 8.45 17.36 -5.45
C GLU A 36 6.94 17.11 -5.51
N VAL A 37 6.50 15.91 -5.08
CA VAL A 37 5.07 15.62 -4.89
C VAL A 37 4.44 16.61 -3.92
N HIS A 38 5.09 16.88 -2.79
CA HIS A 38 4.54 17.82 -1.81
C HIS A 38 4.41 19.24 -2.38
N GLY A 39 5.43 19.73 -3.08
CA GLY A 39 5.38 21.04 -3.75
C GLY A 39 4.24 21.10 -4.76
N TYR A 40 4.11 20.09 -5.62
CA TYR A 40 3.02 20.02 -6.59
C TYR A 40 1.64 20.03 -5.92
N LEU A 41 1.46 19.24 -4.86
CA LEU A 41 0.21 19.19 -4.13
C LEU A 41 -0.15 20.56 -3.53
N GLU A 42 0.80 21.25 -2.91
CA GLU A 42 0.57 22.58 -2.34
C GLU A 42 0.28 23.64 -3.41
N ASP A 43 1.07 23.65 -4.49
CA ASP A 43 1.02 24.71 -5.50
C ASP A 43 -0.18 24.56 -6.45
N GLU A 44 -0.49 23.33 -6.87
CA GLU A 44 -1.50 23.07 -7.90
C GLU A 44 -2.81 22.51 -7.33
N LEU A 45 -2.76 21.76 -6.24
CA LEU A 45 -3.91 21.00 -5.71
C LEU A 45 -4.33 21.41 -4.29
N GLY A 46 -3.77 22.49 -3.72
CA GLY A 46 -3.91 22.86 -2.31
C GLY A 46 -5.36 22.95 -1.80
N ASP A 47 -6.29 23.39 -2.64
CA ASP A 47 -7.72 23.49 -2.29
C ASP A 47 -8.46 22.14 -2.30
N TYR A 48 -7.87 21.12 -2.93
CA TYR A 48 -8.51 19.84 -3.24
C TYR A 48 -7.99 18.66 -2.43
N TYR A 49 -6.99 18.88 -1.59
CA TYR A 49 -6.38 17.82 -0.79
C TYR A 49 -6.13 18.28 0.65
N PHE A 50 -6.00 17.31 1.54
CA PHE A 50 -5.56 17.53 2.92
C PHE A 50 -4.75 16.33 3.43
N ARG A 51 -4.10 16.51 4.58
CA ARG A 51 -3.47 15.42 5.32
C ARG A 51 -4.30 15.07 6.54
N ASP A 52 -4.54 13.78 6.77
CA ASP A 52 -5.21 13.31 7.97
C ASP A 52 -4.25 13.25 9.18
N ASP A 53 -4.78 12.82 10.33
CA ASP A 53 -4.01 12.72 11.58
C ASP A 53 -2.80 11.76 11.49
N ASN A 54 -2.81 10.83 10.53
CA ASN A 54 -1.71 9.91 10.24
C ASN A 54 -0.75 10.46 9.16
N SER A 55 -0.90 11.74 8.81
CA SER A 55 -0.17 12.42 7.73
C SER A 55 -0.40 11.81 6.34
N LEU A 56 -1.47 11.03 6.16
CA LEU A 56 -1.84 10.45 4.87
C LEU A 56 -2.57 11.49 4.02
N ILE A 57 -2.30 11.46 2.72
CA ILE A 57 -2.94 12.34 1.74
C ILE A 57 -4.35 11.83 1.47
N ARG A 58 -5.32 12.75 1.53
CA ARG A 58 -6.72 12.54 1.18
C ARG A 58 -7.21 13.66 0.28
N ALA A 59 -8.14 13.34 -0.60
CA ALA A 59 -8.83 14.32 -1.42
C ALA A 59 -10.06 14.86 -0.67
N THR A 60 -10.46 16.09 -0.95
CA THR A 60 -11.74 16.63 -0.48
C THR A 60 -12.91 15.99 -1.25
N ALA A 61 -14.13 16.10 -0.72
CA ALA A 61 -15.33 15.64 -1.45
C ALA A 61 -15.50 16.40 -2.77
N GLU A 62 -15.25 17.71 -2.76
CA GLU A 62 -15.28 18.57 -3.95
C GLU A 62 -14.28 18.10 -5.02
N ALA A 63 -13.10 17.61 -4.61
CA ALA A 63 -12.14 17.04 -5.52
C ALA A 63 -12.68 15.81 -6.25
N ALA A 64 -13.31 14.88 -5.52
CA ALA A 64 -13.91 13.67 -6.10
C ALA A 64 -15.01 14.01 -7.11
N ASP A 65 -15.90 14.95 -6.77
CA ASP A 65 -16.93 15.46 -7.68
C ASP A 65 -16.32 16.12 -8.92
N LEU A 66 -15.21 16.85 -8.75
CA LEU A 66 -14.54 17.55 -9.84
C LEU A 66 -13.96 16.60 -10.89
N VAL A 67 -13.35 15.49 -10.47
CA VAL A 67 -12.71 14.52 -11.37
C VAL A 67 -13.62 13.37 -11.80
N ASP A 68 -14.82 13.26 -11.24
CA ASP A 68 -15.76 12.13 -11.47
C ASP A 68 -15.12 10.78 -11.15
N VAL A 69 -14.34 10.74 -10.06
CA VAL A 69 -13.69 9.53 -9.54
C VAL A 69 -14.17 9.31 -8.12
N GLU A 70 -14.63 8.10 -7.85
CA GLU A 70 -15.06 7.73 -6.51
C GLU A 70 -13.84 7.42 -5.61
N PRO A 71 -13.90 7.72 -4.30
CA PRO A 71 -12.80 7.49 -3.38
C PRO A 71 -12.27 6.04 -3.37
N GLY A 72 -10.97 5.90 -3.12
CA GLY A 72 -10.30 4.60 -2.98
C GLY A 72 -10.82 3.73 -1.82
N VAL A 73 -11.42 4.35 -0.81
CA VAL A 73 -12.02 3.66 0.34
C VAL A 73 -13.33 4.33 0.69
N GLU A 74 -14.39 3.51 0.79
CA GLU A 74 -15.65 3.85 1.43
C GLU A 74 -15.68 3.13 2.79
N SER A 75 -15.92 3.89 3.86
CA SER A 75 -16.01 3.35 5.21
C SER A 75 -17.46 3.17 5.65
N ASP A 76 -17.71 2.15 6.45
CA ASP A 76 -18.98 1.97 7.15
C ASP A 76 -19.21 3.16 8.13
N PRO A 77 -20.38 3.82 8.09
CA PRO A 77 -20.66 4.96 8.95
C PRO A 77 -20.73 4.62 10.45
N ASP A 78 -20.95 3.35 10.81
CA ASP A 78 -21.13 2.95 12.21
C ASP A 78 -19.81 2.65 12.93
N ASP A 79 -18.84 2.00 12.26
CA ASP A 79 -17.58 1.56 12.89
C ASP A 79 -16.31 1.97 12.13
N GLY A 80 -16.43 2.65 10.99
CA GLY A 80 -15.29 3.17 10.23
C GLY A 80 -14.48 2.12 9.46
N THR A 81 -14.85 0.84 9.54
CA THR A 81 -14.26 -0.26 8.77
C THR A 81 -14.52 -0.07 7.27
N PRO A 82 -13.57 -0.42 6.39
CA PRO A 82 -13.76 -0.27 4.96
C PRO A 82 -14.87 -1.20 4.46
N SER A 83 -15.96 -0.64 3.95
CA SER A 83 -17.07 -1.38 3.34
C SER A 83 -16.86 -1.62 1.85
N ARG A 84 -16.09 -0.75 1.18
CA ARG A 84 -15.66 -0.91 -0.21
C ARG A 84 -14.27 -0.32 -0.42
N ILE A 85 -13.44 -1.01 -1.19
CA ILE A 85 -12.11 -0.52 -1.58
C ILE A 85 -11.92 -0.59 -3.09
N ARG A 86 -11.20 0.39 -3.64
CA ARG A 86 -10.61 0.36 -4.98
C ARG A 86 -9.11 0.33 -4.83
N VAL A 87 -8.51 -0.69 -5.42
CA VAL A 87 -7.10 -0.98 -5.27
C VAL A 87 -6.53 -1.48 -6.59
N PRO A 88 -5.22 -1.27 -6.84
CA PRO A 88 -4.52 -1.91 -7.95
C PRO A 88 -4.71 -3.44 -7.94
N GLU A 89 -4.59 -4.06 -9.12
CA GLU A 89 -4.82 -5.50 -9.32
C GLU A 89 -4.07 -6.36 -8.31
N LEU A 90 -2.77 -6.11 -8.10
CA LEU A 90 -1.98 -6.87 -7.13
C LEU A 90 -2.54 -6.82 -5.70
N GLN A 91 -3.07 -5.67 -5.27
CA GLN A 91 -3.68 -5.54 -3.94
C GLN A 91 -5.00 -6.33 -3.85
N ALA A 92 -5.78 -6.39 -4.93
CA ALA A 92 -6.98 -7.23 -4.98
C ALA A 92 -6.63 -8.71 -4.90
N LEU A 93 -5.58 -9.15 -5.61
CA LEU A 93 -5.07 -10.52 -5.51
C LEU A 93 -4.54 -10.84 -4.11
N ILE A 94 -3.87 -9.88 -3.45
CA ILE A 94 -3.42 -10.04 -2.06
C ILE A 94 -4.62 -10.31 -1.13
N VAL A 95 -5.70 -9.54 -1.27
CA VAL A 95 -6.93 -9.73 -0.46
C VAL A 95 -7.55 -11.10 -0.70
N ASP A 96 -7.55 -11.60 -1.94
CA ASP A 96 -8.13 -12.92 -2.27
C ASP A 96 -7.42 -14.08 -1.58
N VAL A 97 -6.11 -13.96 -1.34
CA VAL A 97 -5.30 -15.05 -0.77
C VAL A 97 -4.96 -14.89 0.71
N LEU A 98 -5.12 -13.69 1.26
CA LEU A 98 -4.75 -13.38 2.64
C LEU A 98 -5.65 -14.11 3.63
N ALA A 99 -5.06 -14.57 4.74
CA ALA A 99 -5.79 -15.10 5.88
C ALA A 99 -6.92 -14.17 6.34
N GLY A 100 -8.09 -14.75 6.60
CA GLY A 100 -9.24 -14.06 7.17
C GLY A 100 -9.03 -13.68 8.64
N PRO A 101 -9.99 -12.94 9.23
CA PRO A 101 -9.83 -12.34 10.56
C PRO A 101 -9.72 -13.36 11.71
N ASP A 102 -10.25 -14.57 11.53
CA ASP A 102 -10.20 -15.65 12.52
C ASP A 102 -9.02 -16.63 12.28
N GLU A 103 -8.22 -16.40 11.24
CA GLU A 103 -7.09 -17.25 10.85
C GLU A 103 -5.75 -16.69 11.37
N GLU A 104 -4.71 -17.53 11.39
CA GLU A 104 -3.39 -17.05 11.82
C GLU A 104 -2.83 -16.02 10.83
N SER A 105 -2.26 -14.93 11.35
CA SER A 105 -1.59 -13.92 10.55
C SER A 105 -0.49 -14.53 9.66
N GLU A 106 -0.13 -13.84 8.57
CA GLU A 106 0.80 -14.36 7.58
C GLU A 106 2.01 -13.45 7.38
N SER A 107 3.15 -14.07 7.02
CA SER A 107 4.32 -13.31 6.59
C SER A 107 4.18 -12.89 5.13
N VAL A 108 4.91 -11.84 4.73
CA VAL A 108 5.00 -11.39 3.32
C VAL A 108 5.35 -12.54 2.38
N VAL A 109 6.27 -13.42 2.82
CA VAL A 109 6.73 -14.56 2.03
C VAL A 109 5.63 -15.61 1.88
N SER A 110 4.80 -15.82 2.91
CA SER A 110 3.63 -16.71 2.84
C SER A 110 2.64 -16.22 1.79
N VAL A 111 2.27 -14.94 1.86
CA VAL A 111 1.34 -14.31 0.91
C VAL A 111 1.89 -14.35 -0.52
N LEU A 112 3.18 -14.06 -0.70
CA LEU A 112 3.86 -14.16 -1.99
C LEU A 112 3.74 -15.57 -2.60
N HIS A 113 3.99 -16.61 -1.82
CA HIS A 113 3.84 -17.98 -2.31
C HIS A 113 2.39 -18.32 -2.64
N LYS A 114 1.42 -17.85 -1.85
CA LYS A 114 -0.01 -18.04 -2.16
C LYS A 114 -0.41 -17.37 -3.48
N LEU A 115 0.01 -16.12 -3.71
CA LEU A 115 -0.24 -15.40 -4.96
C LEU A 115 0.27 -16.16 -6.18
N ARG A 116 1.52 -16.60 -6.13
CA ARG A 116 2.16 -17.39 -7.19
C ARG A 116 1.39 -18.68 -7.48
N ASN A 117 0.91 -19.35 -6.44
CA ASN A 117 0.18 -20.61 -6.58
C ASN A 117 -1.27 -20.42 -7.08
N ALA A 118 -1.95 -19.35 -6.68
CA ALA A 118 -3.37 -19.13 -6.96
C ALA A 118 -3.63 -18.41 -8.29
N HIS A 119 -2.76 -17.48 -8.67
CA HIS A 119 -3.02 -16.54 -9.77
C HIS A 119 -1.99 -16.56 -10.90
N ASP A 120 -0.97 -17.43 -10.84
CA ASP A 120 0.10 -17.54 -11.85
C ASP A 120 0.79 -16.18 -12.14
N VAL A 121 0.94 -15.37 -11.08
CA VAL A 121 1.66 -14.09 -11.08
C VAL A 121 2.99 -14.24 -10.36
N ASP A 122 3.99 -13.45 -10.75
CA ASP A 122 5.32 -13.48 -10.12
C ASP A 122 5.77 -12.09 -9.63
N PRO A 123 5.07 -11.50 -8.65
CA PRO A 123 5.51 -10.25 -8.03
C PRO A 123 6.74 -10.50 -7.15
N ASP A 124 7.53 -9.46 -6.87
CA ASP A 124 8.62 -9.56 -5.91
C ASP A 124 8.11 -9.37 -4.48
N SER A 125 8.93 -9.78 -3.50
CA SER A 125 8.58 -9.63 -2.08
C SER A 125 8.37 -8.18 -1.65
N GLU A 126 9.02 -7.23 -2.33
CA GLU A 126 8.85 -5.80 -2.09
C GLU A 126 7.47 -5.31 -2.55
N ASP A 127 6.99 -5.77 -3.71
CA ASP A 127 5.66 -5.43 -4.22
C ASP A 127 4.57 -5.92 -3.27
N VAL A 128 4.67 -7.17 -2.82
CA VAL A 128 3.73 -7.77 -1.86
C VAL A 128 3.75 -7.01 -0.54
N ARG A 129 4.95 -6.66 -0.05
CA ARG A 129 5.11 -5.85 1.17
C ARG A 129 4.48 -4.47 1.01
N SER A 130 4.68 -3.81 -0.13
CA SER A 130 4.10 -2.50 -0.42
C SER A 130 2.57 -2.56 -0.47
N GLY A 131 2.03 -3.56 -1.17
CA GLY A 131 0.59 -3.83 -1.25
C GLY A 131 -0.05 -4.04 0.12
N LEU A 132 0.53 -4.91 0.96
CA LEU A 132 0.07 -5.13 2.34
C LEU A 132 0.12 -3.86 3.19
N GLN A 133 1.14 -3.02 3.03
CA GLN A 133 1.21 -1.74 3.75
C GLN A 133 0.17 -0.74 3.25
N SER A 134 -0.18 -0.75 1.95
CA SER A 134 -1.24 0.09 1.40
C SER A 134 -2.61 -0.36 1.92
N LEU A 135 -2.89 -1.66 1.89
CA LEU A 135 -4.11 -2.25 2.46
C LEU A 135 -4.24 -1.98 3.96
N ARG A 136 -3.14 -2.05 4.73
CA ARG A 136 -3.12 -1.65 6.14
C ARG A 136 -3.51 -0.19 6.35
N ARG A 137 -3.04 0.74 5.50
CA ARG A 137 -3.42 2.17 5.60
C ARG A 137 -4.91 2.39 5.33
N LYS A 138 -5.49 1.56 4.47
CA LYS A 138 -6.91 1.55 4.13
C LYS A 138 -7.79 0.85 5.17
N GLY A 139 -7.20 0.32 6.26
CA GLY A 139 -7.92 -0.40 7.31
C GLY A 139 -8.38 -1.81 6.92
N VAL A 140 -7.86 -2.36 5.81
CA VAL A 140 -8.24 -3.69 5.30
C VAL A 140 -7.46 -4.80 5.99
N VAL A 141 -6.24 -4.51 6.44
CA VAL A 141 -5.31 -5.50 7.00
C VAL A 141 -4.77 -5.01 8.33
N GLU A 142 -4.78 -5.89 9.32
CA GLU A 142 -4.14 -5.67 10.61
C GLU A 142 -2.74 -6.29 10.62
N ILE A 143 -1.85 -5.74 11.46
CA ILE A 143 -0.49 -6.26 11.62
C ILE A 143 -0.33 -6.88 13.01
N GLU A 144 0.00 -8.16 13.03
CA GLU A 144 0.38 -8.86 14.24
C GLU A 144 1.91 -9.05 14.28
N TYR A 145 2.54 -8.40 15.25
CA TYR A 145 3.97 -8.59 15.48
C TYR A 145 4.21 -9.88 16.26
N ARG A 146 4.56 -10.96 15.55
CA ARG A 146 4.99 -12.23 16.15
C ARG A 146 6.51 -12.26 16.38
N THR A 147 6.95 -12.91 17.44
CA THR A 147 8.36 -13.00 17.84
C THR A 147 9.15 -13.83 16.81
N VAL A 148 10.09 -13.21 16.10
CA VAL A 148 10.91 -13.92 15.09
C VAL A 148 11.98 -14.81 15.73
N PRO A 149 12.13 -16.08 15.29
CA PRO A 149 13.13 -17.01 15.80
C PRO A 149 14.54 -16.67 15.33
N THR A 150 15.53 -16.91 16.18
CA THR A 150 16.94 -16.59 15.95
C THR A 150 17.79 -17.85 15.98
N PHE A 151 18.81 -17.90 15.12
CA PHE A 151 19.67 -19.07 14.97
C PHE A 151 21.07 -18.78 15.50
N ARG A 152 21.67 -19.80 16.11
CA ARG A 152 23.08 -19.82 16.48
C ARG A 152 23.68 -21.16 16.08
N LEU A 153 24.99 -21.18 15.83
CA LEU A 153 25.70 -22.45 15.67
C LEU A 153 25.55 -23.28 16.94
N ALA A 154 25.22 -24.56 16.77
CA ALA A 154 25.03 -25.48 17.88
C ALA A 154 26.36 -26.03 18.42
N VAL A 155 27.44 -25.85 17.67
CA VAL A 155 28.80 -26.33 17.97
C VAL A 155 29.81 -25.21 17.72
N ASP A 156 30.99 -25.32 18.31
CA ASP A 156 32.05 -24.33 18.11
C ASP A 156 32.55 -24.33 16.66
N ARG A 157 32.80 -23.13 16.14
CA ARG A 157 33.11 -22.95 14.72
C ARG A 157 34.44 -23.61 14.33
N ASP A 158 35.38 -23.66 15.25
CA ASP A 158 36.71 -24.27 15.05
C ASP A 158 36.65 -25.81 15.05
N GLU A 159 35.56 -26.40 15.53
CA GLU A 159 35.29 -27.85 15.47
C GLU A 159 34.45 -28.24 14.24
N LEU A 160 34.01 -27.25 13.46
CA LEU A 160 33.13 -27.43 12.31
C LEU A 160 33.92 -27.30 11.00
N GLU A 161 34.22 -28.44 10.37
CA GLU A 161 34.79 -28.46 9.02
C GLU A 161 33.67 -28.28 7.98
N VAL A 162 33.77 -27.22 7.16
CA VAL A 162 32.78 -26.87 6.13
C VAL A 162 33.44 -26.91 4.76
N SER A 163 32.88 -27.67 3.84
CA SER A 163 33.23 -27.66 2.42
C SER A 163 32.03 -27.21 1.59
N THR A 164 32.29 -26.48 0.50
CA THR A 164 31.27 -26.05 -0.46
C THR A 164 31.26 -27.02 -1.65
N THR A 165 30.08 -27.24 -2.21
CA THR A 165 29.92 -27.95 -3.49
C THR A 165 29.27 -26.98 -4.47
N ASP A 166 29.74 -26.95 -5.71
CA ASP A 166 29.15 -26.15 -6.80
C ASP A 166 27.78 -26.66 -7.26
#